data_AF-K9FTN8-F1
#
_entry.id   AF-K9FTN8-F1
#
_cell.length_a   1.000
_cell.length_b   1.000
_cell.length_c   1.000
_cell.angle_alpha   90.00
_cell.angle_beta   90.00
_cell.angle_gamma   90.00
#
_symmetry.space_group_name_H-M   'P 1'
#
loop_
_entity.id
_entity.type
_entity.pdbx_description
1 polymer ?
#
loop_
_entity_poly.entity_id
_entity_poly.type
_entity_poly.pdbx_seq_one_letter_code
_entity_poly.pdbx_strand_id
1 'polypeptide(L)'
;MSKLHTTPVPLDLNTGRRRFGFPVPIFCGNTKQPNQVCDSWAEFYANERLLAILATIEERSDPDTGLREAVEKMAHQFVPRLLGGCGEGKDIVPFAVQGDLSSGNADWGRTIGSGGDEIPEDVVYDPSACYGHNEYNLMIHLFGSRSFDQYHWIVPKTEPVAEYADRVELYEL
;
A
#
# COMPACT_ATOMS: atom_id res chain seq x y z
N MET A 1 -8.84 9.07 -5.63
CA MET A 1 -8.32 8.11 -4.62
C MET A 1 -9.02 8.18 -3.26
N SER A 2 -9.25 9.34 -2.63
CA SER A 2 -9.88 9.43 -1.29
C SER A 2 -11.22 8.67 -1.16
N LYS A 3 -12.11 8.75 -2.16
CA LYS A 3 -13.39 7.99 -2.19
C LYS A 3 -13.21 6.46 -2.13
N LEU A 4 -12.09 5.92 -2.62
CA LEU A 4 -11.81 4.48 -2.56
C LEU A 4 -11.47 4.06 -1.12
N HIS A 5 -10.81 4.94 -0.39
CA HIS A 5 -10.38 4.71 1.00
C HIS A 5 -11.42 5.19 2.03
N THR A 6 -12.63 5.58 1.63
CA THR A 6 -13.76 5.79 2.57
C THR A 6 -14.60 4.53 2.78
N THR A 7 -14.39 3.49 1.97
CA THR A 7 -15.17 2.25 2.02
C THR A 7 -14.26 1.09 2.37
N PRO A 8 -14.28 0.61 3.62
CA PRO A 8 -13.49 -0.56 4.01
C PRO A 8 -13.84 -1.81 3.22
N VAL A 9 -12.89 -2.74 3.13
CA VAL A 9 -13.13 -4.05 2.52
C VAL A 9 -14.26 -4.78 3.28
N PRO A 10 -15.14 -5.52 2.56
CA PRO A 10 -16.16 -6.35 3.20
C PRO A 10 -15.56 -7.37 4.17
N LEU A 11 -16.38 -7.85 5.11
CA LEU A 11 -15.96 -8.97 5.96
C LEU A 11 -15.82 -10.23 5.11
N ASP A 12 -14.75 -10.98 5.35
CA ASP A 12 -14.63 -12.34 4.84
C ASP A 12 -15.72 -13.21 5.46
N LEU A 13 -16.46 -13.93 4.61
CA LEU A 13 -17.65 -14.69 5.03
C LEU A 13 -17.33 -15.87 5.94
N ASN A 14 -16.11 -16.40 5.88
CA ASN A 14 -15.71 -17.58 6.66
C ASN A 14 -15.17 -17.20 8.05
N THR A 15 -14.46 -16.07 8.12
CA THR A 15 -13.77 -15.63 9.34
C THR A 15 -14.47 -14.48 10.06
N GLY A 16 -15.39 -13.78 9.37
CA GLY A 16 -16.07 -12.60 9.92
C GLY A 16 -15.14 -11.40 10.15
N ARG A 17 -13.94 -11.42 9.57
CA ARG A 17 -12.91 -10.37 9.72
C ARG A 17 -12.62 -9.73 8.37
N ARG A 18 -12.17 -8.47 8.39
CA ARG A 18 -11.57 -7.87 7.19
C ARG A 18 -10.12 -8.36 7.09
N ARG A 19 -9.67 -8.70 5.88
CA ARG A 19 -8.35 -9.29 5.65
C ARG A 19 -7.56 -8.48 4.63
N PHE A 20 -6.25 -8.51 4.77
CA PHE A 20 -5.28 -7.89 3.87
C PHE A 20 -4.88 -8.86 2.76
N GLY A 21 -4.32 -8.34 1.67
CA GLY A 21 -3.86 -9.12 0.52
C GLY A 21 -4.86 -9.17 -0.63
N PHE A 22 -4.79 -10.19 -1.47
CA PHE A 22 -5.69 -10.32 -2.62
C PHE A 22 -5.93 -11.80 -2.95
N PRO A 23 -7.10 -12.18 -3.50
CA PRO A 23 -7.41 -13.60 -3.74
C PRO A 23 -6.46 -14.32 -4.72
N VAL A 24 -5.71 -13.56 -5.52
CA VAL A 24 -4.76 -14.08 -6.51
C VAL A 24 -3.43 -13.33 -6.41
N PRO A 25 -2.30 -14.01 -6.70
CA PRO A 25 -1.04 -13.33 -6.90
C PRO A 25 -1.14 -12.32 -8.03
N ILE A 26 -0.48 -11.18 -7.85
CA ILE A 26 -0.42 -10.13 -8.86
C ILE A 26 1.03 -9.87 -9.26
N PHE A 27 1.23 -8.93 -10.18
CA PHE A 27 2.54 -8.48 -10.59
C PHE A 27 2.66 -6.96 -10.42
N CYS A 28 3.85 -6.52 -10.02
CA CYS A 28 4.26 -5.12 -10.05
C CYS A 28 5.45 -5.06 -11.01
N GLY A 29 5.21 -4.58 -12.24
CA GLY A 29 6.13 -4.80 -13.35
C GLY A 29 6.44 -6.30 -13.55
N ASN A 30 7.72 -6.68 -13.51
CA ASN A 30 8.19 -8.07 -13.67
C ASN A 30 8.36 -8.83 -12.33
N THR A 31 7.90 -8.26 -11.23
CA THR A 31 8.03 -8.86 -9.89
C THR A 31 6.68 -9.44 -9.46
N LYS A 32 6.67 -10.75 -9.18
CA LYS A 32 5.49 -11.44 -8.68
C LYS A 32 5.26 -11.05 -7.23
N GLN A 33 4.05 -10.60 -6.91
CA GLN A 33 3.61 -10.34 -5.53
C GLN A 33 2.66 -11.47 -5.12
N PRO A 34 3.03 -12.33 -4.14
CA PRO A 34 2.23 -13.51 -3.81
C PRO A 34 0.85 -13.15 -3.23
N ASN A 35 0.76 -12.02 -2.52
CA ASN A 35 -0.50 -11.41 -2.03
C ASN A 35 -1.33 -12.32 -1.13
N GLN A 36 -0.67 -13.23 -0.40
CA GLN A 36 -1.39 -14.13 0.50
C GLN A 36 -2.21 -13.35 1.52
N VAL A 37 -3.40 -13.88 1.82
CA VAL A 37 -4.35 -13.20 2.68
C VAL A 37 -3.91 -13.27 4.14
N CYS A 38 -3.83 -12.12 4.81
CA CYS A 38 -3.37 -12.01 6.19
C CYS A 38 -4.38 -11.23 7.06
N ASP A 39 -4.36 -11.48 8.37
CA ASP A 39 -5.20 -10.74 9.34
C ASP A 39 -4.53 -9.45 9.83
N SER A 40 -3.20 -9.33 9.68
CA SER A 40 -2.42 -8.17 10.08
C SER A 40 -1.73 -7.49 8.90
N TRP A 41 -1.85 -6.17 8.81
CA TRP A 41 -1.15 -5.41 7.78
C TRP A 41 0.37 -5.45 7.97
N ALA A 42 0.84 -5.40 9.21
CA ALA A 42 2.28 -5.48 9.50
C ALA A 42 2.87 -6.81 9.02
N GLU A 43 2.16 -7.92 9.29
CA GLU A 43 2.56 -9.25 8.82
C GLU A 43 2.54 -9.33 7.29
N PHE A 44 1.48 -8.83 6.66
CA PHE A 44 1.38 -8.78 5.21
C PHE A 44 2.53 -7.97 4.60
N TYR A 45 2.78 -6.76 5.07
CA TYR A 45 3.79 -5.88 4.51
C TYR A 45 5.22 -6.43 4.70
N ALA A 46 5.53 -6.98 5.88
CA ALA A 46 6.83 -7.60 6.13
C ALA A 46 7.09 -8.79 5.19
N ASN A 47 6.14 -9.73 5.09
CA ASN A 47 6.37 -11.00 4.39
C ASN A 47 6.08 -10.90 2.88
N GLU A 48 4.95 -10.31 2.51
CA GLU A 48 4.44 -10.29 1.14
C GLU A 48 4.93 -9.08 0.32
N ARG A 49 5.69 -8.16 0.93
CA ARG A 49 6.39 -7.07 0.23
C ARG A 49 7.89 -7.13 0.49
N LEU A 50 8.36 -6.75 1.67
CA LEU A 50 9.80 -6.57 1.93
C LEU A 50 10.60 -7.87 1.74
N LEU A 51 10.23 -8.93 2.43
CA LEU A 51 10.94 -10.22 2.37
C LEU A 51 10.74 -10.93 1.01
N ALA A 52 9.58 -10.78 0.38
CA ALA A 52 9.33 -11.32 -0.96
C ALA A 52 10.22 -10.65 -2.03
N ILE A 53 10.44 -9.34 -1.93
CA ILE A 53 11.36 -8.61 -2.82
C ILE A 53 12.80 -9.05 -2.57
N LEU A 54 13.22 -9.14 -1.29
CA LEU A 54 14.56 -9.64 -0.94
C LEU A 54 14.81 -11.03 -1.53
N ALA A 55 13.88 -11.98 -1.35
CA ALA A 55 14.00 -13.31 -1.91
C ALA A 55 14.14 -13.29 -3.45
N THR A 56 13.37 -12.41 -4.12
CA THR A 56 13.48 -12.24 -5.58
C THR A 56 14.84 -11.67 -6.00
N ILE A 57 15.41 -10.75 -5.23
CA ILE A 57 16.74 -10.17 -5.49
C ILE A 57 17.81 -11.26 -5.35
N GLU A 58 17.77 -12.02 -4.26
CA GLU A 58 18.74 -13.09 -3.97
C GLU A 58 18.67 -14.26 -4.97
N GLU A 59 17.50 -14.51 -5.57
CA GLU A 59 17.36 -15.47 -6.66
C GLU A 59 18.03 -14.99 -7.97
N ARG A 60 18.12 -13.67 -8.17
CA ARG A 60 18.57 -13.05 -9.43
C ARG A 60 19.99 -12.50 -9.37
N SER A 61 20.59 -12.40 -8.20
CA SER A 61 21.86 -11.72 -7.96
C SER A 61 22.64 -12.40 -6.84
N ASP A 62 23.94 -12.08 -6.75
CA ASP A 62 24.77 -12.62 -5.67
C ASP A 62 24.23 -12.15 -4.30
N PRO A 63 24.24 -13.03 -3.27
CA PRO A 63 23.76 -12.66 -1.95
C PRO A 63 24.49 -11.45 -1.36
N ASP A 64 23.73 -10.44 -0.96
CA ASP A 64 24.24 -9.27 -0.24
C ASP A 64 23.80 -9.36 1.23
N THR A 65 24.77 -9.68 2.10
CA THR A 65 24.52 -9.81 3.54
C THR A 65 24.06 -8.50 4.17
N GLY A 66 24.58 -7.35 3.70
CA GLY A 66 24.20 -6.05 4.23
C GLY A 66 22.76 -5.68 3.86
N LEU A 67 22.36 -5.96 2.61
CA LEU A 67 20.98 -5.78 2.17
C LEU A 67 20.01 -6.69 2.96
N ARG A 68 20.36 -7.96 3.10
CA ARG A 68 19.55 -8.93 3.88
C ARG A 68 19.35 -8.44 5.31
N GLU A 69 20.43 -8.11 6.02
CA GLU A 69 20.35 -7.65 7.41
C GLU A 69 19.50 -6.38 7.54
N ALA A 70 19.62 -5.44 6.60
CA ALA A 70 18.82 -4.22 6.59
C ALA A 70 17.32 -4.53 6.39
N VAL A 71 16.97 -5.35 5.40
CA VAL A 71 15.57 -5.70 5.11
C VAL A 71 14.96 -6.52 6.25
N GLU A 72 15.67 -7.51 6.79
CA GLU A 72 15.22 -8.29 7.94
C GLU A 72 14.99 -7.40 9.17
N LYS A 73 15.89 -6.44 9.42
CA LYS A 73 15.71 -5.47 10.50
C LYS A 73 14.46 -4.61 10.28
N MET A 74 14.22 -4.13 9.07
CA MET A 74 13.00 -3.39 8.73
C MET A 74 11.75 -4.22 8.96
N ALA A 75 11.72 -5.44 8.40
CA ALA A 75 10.59 -6.36 8.48
C ALA A 75 10.27 -6.81 9.92
N HIS A 76 11.28 -7.02 10.76
CA HIS A 76 11.09 -7.60 12.09
C HIS A 76 11.08 -6.59 13.24
N GLN A 77 11.66 -5.39 13.07
CA GLN A 77 11.71 -4.38 14.14
C GLN A 77 10.84 -3.17 13.85
N PHE A 78 10.98 -2.57 12.66
CA PHE A 78 10.31 -1.31 12.35
C PHE A 78 8.87 -1.51 11.90
N VAL A 79 8.62 -2.48 11.04
CA VAL A 79 7.26 -2.78 10.54
C VAL A 79 6.29 -3.09 11.69
N PRO A 80 6.59 -4.00 12.65
CA PRO A 80 5.67 -4.24 13.76
C PRO A 80 5.49 -3.02 14.67
N ARG A 81 6.53 -2.17 14.81
CA ARG A 81 6.48 -0.98 15.67
C ARG A 81 5.63 0.15 15.08
N LEU A 82 5.71 0.34 13.76
CA LEU A 82 5.01 1.42 13.04
C LEU A 82 3.63 0.99 12.54
N LEU A 83 3.44 -0.30 12.21
CA LEU A 83 2.23 -0.82 11.57
C LEU A 83 1.47 -1.84 12.40
N GLY A 84 2.07 -2.39 13.46
CA GLY A 84 1.49 -3.49 14.25
C GLY A 84 0.47 -3.06 15.30
N GLY A 85 0.17 -1.77 15.45
CA GLY A 85 -0.74 -1.29 16.49
C GLY A 85 -1.03 0.20 16.40
N CYS A 86 -1.42 0.68 15.22
CA CYS A 86 -1.70 2.09 14.94
C CYS A 86 -2.76 2.74 15.87
N GLY A 87 -2.33 3.15 17.06
CA GLY A 87 -2.98 4.10 17.99
C GLY A 87 -4.19 3.59 18.78
N GLU A 88 -4.16 3.74 20.12
CA GLU A 88 -5.27 3.51 21.06
C GLU A 88 -6.07 2.19 20.87
N GLY A 89 -5.39 1.11 20.48
CA GLY A 89 -6.02 -0.20 20.29
C GLY A 89 -6.89 -0.32 19.03
N LYS A 90 -6.68 0.54 18.02
CA LYS A 90 -7.29 0.40 16.70
C LYS A 90 -6.32 -0.29 15.75
N ASP A 91 -6.76 -1.42 15.22
CA ASP A 91 -6.05 -2.08 14.13
C ASP A 91 -6.24 -1.27 12.82
N ILE A 92 -5.25 -1.37 11.94
CA ILE A 92 -5.36 -0.84 10.58
C ILE A 92 -6.57 -1.49 9.90
N VAL A 93 -7.36 -0.69 9.19
CA VAL A 93 -8.50 -1.17 8.41
C VAL A 93 -8.04 -1.38 6.96
N PRO A 94 -8.30 -2.54 6.34
CA PRO A 94 -7.98 -2.75 4.93
C PRO A 94 -8.95 -1.98 4.03
N PHE A 95 -8.36 -1.31 3.03
CA PHE A 95 -9.04 -0.65 1.92
C PHE A 95 -8.52 -1.20 0.60
N ALA A 96 -9.29 -1.05 -0.47
CA ALA A 96 -8.77 -1.31 -1.81
C ALA A 96 -7.67 -0.29 -2.12
N VAL A 97 -6.46 -0.77 -2.35
CA VAL A 97 -5.30 0.04 -2.75
C VAL A 97 -4.89 -0.30 -4.17
N GLN A 98 -4.31 0.67 -4.89
CA GLN A 98 -3.86 0.50 -6.26
C GLN A 98 -2.46 -0.14 -6.30
N GLY A 99 -1.60 0.20 -5.32
CA GLY A 99 -0.39 -0.55 -5.00
C GLY A 99 0.84 -0.37 -5.89
N ASP A 100 0.75 0.42 -6.96
CA ASP A 100 1.85 0.88 -7.82
C ASP A 100 1.61 2.33 -8.28
N LEU A 101 1.37 3.21 -7.32
CA LEU A 101 0.94 4.58 -7.58
C LEU A 101 2.17 5.49 -7.70
N SER A 102 2.69 5.61 -8.91
CA SER A 102 3.79 6.51 -9.31
C SER A 102 3.30 7.61 -10.25
N SER A 103 4.11 8.65 -10.52
CA SER A 103 3.73 9.66 -11.54
C SER A 103 3.63 9.08 -12.94
N GLY A 104 4.28 7.94 -13.21
CA GLY A 104 4.16 7.23 -14.48
C GLY A 104 2.81 6.53 -14.65
N ASN A 105 2.12 6.24 -13.54
CA ASN A 105 0.87 5.49 -13.51
C ASN A 105 -0.34 6.38 -13.17
N ALA A 106 -0.18 7.70 -13.12
CA ALA A 106 -1.25 8.65 -12.86
C ALA A 106 -1.22 9.77 -13.90
N ASP A 107 -2.36 10.02 -14.56
CA ASP A 107 -2.51 11.09 -15.53
C ASP A 107 -3.80 11.87 -15.28
N TRP A 108 -3.91 13.04 -15.91
CA TRP A 108 -5.11 13.85 -15.91
C TRP A 108 -5.76 13.79 -17.30
N GLY A 109 -6.82 13.01 -17.39
CA GLY A 109 -7.43 12.65 -18.67
C GLY A 109 -8.91 13.03 -18.77
N ARG A 110 -9.49 12.73 -19.93
CA ARG A 110 -10.94 12.78 -20.16
C ARG A 110 -11.38 11.40 -20.62
N THR A 111 -12.32 10.78 -19.91
CA THR A 111 -12.90 9.52 -20.38
C THR A 111 -14.02 9.79 -21.38
N ILE A 112 -13.80 9.46 -22.65
CA ILE A 112 -14.82 9.61 -23.69
C ILE A 112 -15.89 8.51 -23.51
N GLY A 113 -17.14 8.89 -23.25
CA GLY A 113 -18.29 7.96 -23.23
C GLY A 113 -19.04 7.87 -21.89
N SER A 114 -18.50 8.40 -20.81
CA SER A 114 -19.24 8.62 -19.57
C SER A 114 -20.10 9.87 -19.79
N GLY A 115 -21.43 9.74 -19.93
CA GLY A 115 -22.34 10.86 -20.26
C GLY A 115 -22.48 11.96 -19.20
N GLY A 116 -21.40 12.33 -18.51
CA GLY A 116 -21.29 13.50 -17.64
C GLY A 116 -20.49 14.63 -18.29
N ASP A 117 -20.55 15.81 -17.67
CA ASP A 117 -19.87 17.02 -18.13
C ASP A 117 -18.38 16.80 -18.42
N GLU A 118 -17.87 17.53 -19.41
CA GLU A 118 -16.51 17.49 -19.99
C GLU A 118 -15.37 17.92 -19.02
N ILE A 119 -15.44 17.52 -17.75
CA ILE A 119 -14.48 17.89 -16.72
C ILE A 119 -13.36 16.85 -16.72
N PRO A 120 -12.09 17.28 -16.88
CA PRO A 120 -10.94 16.38 -16.75
C PRO A 120 -10.89 15.69 -15.38
N GLU A 121 -10.62 14.39 -15.36
CA GLU A 121 -10.57 13.56 -14.15
C GLU A 121 -9.19 12.91 -13.95
N ASP A 122 -8.84 12.65 -12.68
CA ASP A 122 -7.64 11.89 -12.34
C ASP A 122 -7.83 10.42 -12.79
N VAL A 123 -6.95 9.94 -13.66
CA VAL A 123 -6.93 8.55 -14.14
C VAL A 123 -5.67 7.87 -13.63
N VAL A 124 -5.82 6.60 -13.22
CA VAL A 124 -4.72 5.80 -12.71
C VAL A 124 -4.65 4.48 -13.47
N TYR A 125 -3.43 4.07 -13.83
CA TYR A 125 -3.13 2.91 -14.67
C TYR A 125 -2.37 1.83 -13.90
N ASP A 126 -2.17 0.68 -14.55
CA ASP A 126 -1.32 -0.44 -14.12
C ASP A 126 -1.41 -0.80 -12.63
N PRO A 127 -2.60 -1.18 -12.14
CA PRO A 127 -2.79 -1.48 -10.73
C PRO A 127 -2.02 -2.74 -10.31
N SER A 128 -1.20 -2.61 -9.26
CA SER A 128 -0.76 -3.73 -8.43
C SER A 128 -1.66 -3.84 -7.18
N ALA A 129 -2.97 -4.00 -7.43
CA ALA A 129 -3.99 -3.80 -6.42
C ALA A 129 -4.01 -4.89 -5.33
N CYS A 130 -4.19 -4.47 -4.08
CA CYS A 130 -4.46 -5.37 -2.97
C CYS A 130 -5.41 -4.73 -1.96
N TYR A 131 -5.77 -5.47 -0.92
CA TYR A 131 -6.41 -4.95 0.27
C TYR A 131 -5.33 -4.60 1.28
N GLY A 132 -5.19 -3.29 1.56
CA GLY A 132 -4.05 -2.76 2.28
C GLY A 132 -4.36 -1.53 3.11
N HIS A 133 -3.34 -1.03 3.79
CA HIS A 133 -3.41 0.25 4.48
C HIS A 133 -3.59 1.38 3.46
N ASN A 134 -4.55 2.27 3.70
CA ASN A 134 -4.84 3.39 2.80
C ASN A 134 -3.63 4.33 2.58
N GLU A 135 -2.75 4.48 3.58
CA GLU A 135 -1.53 5.29 3.46
C GLU A 135 -0.46 4.64 2.55
N TYR A 136 -0.50 3.33 2.31
CA TYR A 136 0.40 2.67 1.35
C TYR A 136 0.24 3.29 -0.04
N ASN A 137 -0.99 3.61 -0.43
CA ASN A 137 -1.30 4.27 -1.69
C ASN A 137 -0.79 5.72 -1.80
N LEU A 138 -0.18 6.30 -0.76
CA LEU A 138 0.32 7.67 -0.74
C LEU A 138 1.81 7.77 -1.08
N MET A 139 2.48 6.66 -1.42
CA MET A 139 3.88 6.59 -1.89
C MET A 139 4.19 7.39 -3.19
N ILE A 140 3.23 8.16 -3.72
CA ILE A 140 3.37 9.01 -4.92
C ILE A 140 4.45 10.09 -4.76
N HIS A 141 4.84 10.42 -3.52
CA HIS A 141 5.88 11.43 -3.26
C HIS A 141 7.20 11.15 -3.99
N LEU A 142 7.49 9.89 -4.32
CA LEU A 142 8.64 9.48 -5.12
C LEU A 142 8.72 10.18 -6.49
N PHE A 143 7.62 10.75 -7.00
CA PHE A 143 7.59 11.32 -8.35
C PHE A 143 6.88 12.67 -8.50
N GLY A 144 6.64 13.40 -7.41
CA GLY A 144 6.16 14.78 -7.48
C GLY A 144 5.65 15.36 -6.16
N SER A 145 5.81 16.68 -5.99
CA SER A 145 5.30 17.42 -4.82
C SER A 145 3.79 17.66 -4.93
N ARG A 146 2.97 16.61 -4.78
CA ARG A 146 1.52 16.77 -4.58
C ARG A 146 1.24 16.81 -3.07
N SER A 147 0.60 17.88 -2.61
CA SER A 147 0.07 17.92 -1.24
C SER A 147 -1.09 16.93 -1.10
N PHE A 148 -1.09 16.17 -0.01
CA PHE A 148 -2.19 15.28 0.36
C PHE A 148 -3.25 15.95 1.25
N ASP A 149 -3.22 17.28 1.40
CA ASP A 149 -4.18 18.00 2.26
C ASP A 149 -5.65 17.71 1.88
N GLN A 150 -5.95 17.69 0.58
CA GLN A 150 -7.30 17.36 0.09
C GLN A 150 -7.67 15.89 0.35
N TYR A 151 -6.69 14.98 0.28
CA TYR A 151 -6.91 13.59 0.62
C TYR A 151 -7.20 13.46 2.12
N HIS A 152 -6.38 14.10 2.96
CA HIS A 152 -6.52 14.04 4.42
C HIS A 152 -7.71 14.80 4.99
N TRP A 153 -8.25 15.75 4.23
CA TRP A 153 -9.56 16.35 4.53
C TRP A 153 -10.69 15.31 4.54
N ILE A 154 -10.59 14.28 3.69
CA ILE A 154 -11.60 13.22 3.55
C ILE A 154 -11.22 11.98 4.36
N VAL A 155 -9.95 11.60 4.33
CA VAL A 155 -9.40 10.40 4.97
C VAL A 155 -8.33 10.81 5.97
N PRO A 156 -8.68 10.94 7.27
CA PRO A 156 -7.73 11.34 8.30
C PRO A 156 -6.48 10.46 8.31
N LYS A 157 -5.35 11.05 8.70
CA LYS A 157 -4.10 10.32 8.93
C LYS A 157 -4.33 9.25 10.00
N THR A 158 -3.74 8.09 9.81
CA THR A 158 -3.80 7.00 10.77
C THR A 158 -3.05 7.40 12.04
N GLU A 159 -3.60 7.04 13.21
CA GLU A 159 -2.93 7.30 14.48
C GLU A 159 -1.77 6.31 14.70
N PRO A 160 -0.70 6.70 15.40
CA PRO A 160 -0.41 8.07 15.84
C PRO A 160 -0.03 8.97 14.66
N VAL A 161 -0.63 10.16 14.57
CA VAL A 161 -0.34 11.12 13.48
C VAL A 161 1.13 11.56 13.48
N ALA A 162 1.78 11.57 14.65
CA ALA A 162 3.20 11.89 14.78
C ALA A 162 4.11 10.94 14.00
N GLU A 163 3.72 9.68 13.83
CA GLU A 163 4.48 8.66 13.08
C GLU A 163 4.05 8.57 11.60
N TYR A 164 3.17 9.48 11.13
CA TYR A 164 2.69 9.47 9.74
C TYR A 164 3.85 9.57 8.73
N ALA A 165 4.79 10.48 8.97
CA ALA A 165 5.95 10.66 8.09
C ALA A 165 6.82 9.39 8.03
N ASP A 166 7.06 8.76 9.19
CA ASP A 166 7.83 7.52 9.28
C ASP A 166 7.16 6.37 8.53
N ARG A 167 5.82 6.28 8.56
CA ARG A 167 5.06 5.28 7.79
C ARG A 167 5.12 5.53 6.29
N VAL A 168 5.07 6.78 5.86
CA VAL A 168 5.21 7.15 4.45
C VAL A 168 6.61 6.78 3.95
N GLU A 169 7.67 7.14 4.69
CA GLU A 169 9.05 6.76 4.35
C GLU A 169 9.24 5.23 4.31
N LEU A 170 8.63 4.51 5.25
CA LEU A 170 8.61 3.04 5.24
C LEU A 170 7.99 2.49 3.94
N TYR A 171 6.91 3.09 3.43
CA TYR A 171 6.26 2.65 2.19
C TYR A 171 7.01 3.01 0.91
N GLU A 172 8.01 3.88 0.99
CA GLU A 172 8.84 4.32 -0.14
C GLU A 172 10.12 3.50 -0.35
N LEU A 173 10.41 2.54 0.54
CA LEU A 173 11.54 1.61 0.44
C LEU A 173 11.43 0.67 -0.77
#